data_AF-W1DUK2-F1
#
_entry.id   AF-W1DUK2-F1
#
_cell.length_a   1.000
_cell.length_b   1.000
_cell.length_c   1.000
_cell.angle_alpha   90.00
_cell.angle_beta   90.00
_cell.angle_gamma   90.00
#
_symmetry.space_group_name_H-M   'P 1'
#
loop_
_entity.id
_entity.type
_entity.pdbx_description
1 polymer ?
#
loop_
_entity_poly.entity_id
_entity_poly.type
_entity_poly.pdbx_seq_one_letter_code
_entity_poly.pdbx_strand_id
1 'polypeptide(L)'
;MAKIDFRNKINWRRRFRSPPRVETERDILRIFESDRGRIVNSPAIRRLQQKTQVFPLERNAAVRTRLTHSLEVQQVGRYIAKEVLSRLKEQRLLEEYGLEELTGPFESVVEMACLMHDIGNPPFGHFGEAAINDWFRQRLAPGDALGQPLIDDRCEVQALRLHDGETSLNALRRKVRQDLCSFEGNAQGIRLVHTLMRMNLTWAQVGCILKYTRPAWWSEETPASHSYLMKKPGYYLAEEEYVARLRKELDLAPYNRFPLTWIMEAADDISYCVADLEDAVEKRIFSADQLYQHLYDAWGSHEKGSLFSQVVENAWEKSRANYLKQSAEDQFFMYLRVNTLNKLVPYAARRFIDNLPAIFTGGL
;
A
#
# COMPACT_ATOMS: atom_id res chain seq x y z
N MET A 1 11.95 -13.50 23.02
CA MET A 1 11.34 -13.05 21.75
C MET A 1 10.32 -14.08 21.31
N ALA A 2 9.16 -13.67 20.81
CA ALA A 2 8.19 -14.61 20.25
C ALA A 2 8.83 -15.36 19.06
N LYS A 3 8.58 -16.67 18.95
CA LYS A 3 9.07 -17.48 17.84
C LYS A 3 8.38 -17.01 16.55
N ILE A 4 9.16 -16.73 15.50
CA ILE A 4 8.65 -16.33 14.19
C ILE A 4 8.07 -17.58 13.52
N ASP A 5 6.79 -17.53 13.16
CA ASP A 5 6.10 -18.62 12.46
C ASP A 5 5.02 -18.06 11.54
N PHE A 6 5.30 -18.03 10.24
CA PHE A 6 4.41 -17.47 9.23
C PHE A 6 3.11 -18.27 9.04
N ARG A 7 3.02 -19.51 9.56
CA ARG A 7 1.75 -20.27 9.57
C ARG A 7 0.66 -19.56 10.38
N ASN A 8 1.07 -18.73 11.36
CA ASN A 8 0.15 -17.91 12.16
C ASN A 8 -0.29 -16.62 11.45
N LYS A 9 0.44 -16.18 10.42
CA LYS A 9 0.18 -14.92 9.69
C LYS A 9 -0.47 -15.15 8.33
N ILE A 10 -0.04 -16.16 7.58
CA ILE A 10 -0.59 -16.51 6.26
C ILE A 10 -1.87 -17.33 6.45
N ASN A 11 -2.87 -16.68 7.05
CA ASN A 11 -4.16 -17.28 7.36
C ASN A 11 -5.04 -17.39 6.09
N TRP A 12 -5.27 -18.62 5.65
CA TRP A 12 -6.09 -19.01 4.49
C TRP A 12 -7.60 -18.99 4.76
N ARG A 13 -8.04 -18.77 6.01
CA ARG A 13 -9.46 -18.70 6.36
C ARG A 13 -10.09 -17.42 5.82
N ARG A 14 -11.42 -17.44 5.70
CA ARG A 14 -12.22 -16.34 5.14
C ARG A 14 -13.27 -15.87 6.14
N ARG A 15 -13.76 -14.64 5.98
CA ARG A 15 -14.82 -14.08 6.84
C ARG A 15 -16.14 -14.85 6.74
N PHE A 16 -16.51 -15.27 5.53
CA PHE A 16 -17.76 -15.96 5.24
C PHE A 16 -17.46 -17.29 4.55
N ARG A 17 -18.26 -18.33 4.86
CA ARG A 17 -18.14 -19.67 4.25
C ARG A 17 -16.67 -20.13 4.21
N SER A 18 -15.98 -20.00 5.33
CA SER A 18 -14.57 -20.38 5.43
C SER A 18 -14.44 -21.87 5.14
N PRO A 19 -13.44 -22.30 4.35
CA PRO A 19 -13.19 -23.72 4.17
C PRO A 19 -12.98 -24.39 5.54
N PRO A 20 -13.63 -25.53 5.82
CA PRO A 20 -13.65 -26.13 7.16
C PRO A 20 -12.34 -26.85 7.51
N ARG A 21 -11.63 -27.39 6.51
CA ARG A 21 -10.35 -28.08 6.67
C ARG A 21 -9.49 -27.91 5.43
N VAL A 22 -8.19 -27.86 5.65
CA VAL A 22 -7.14 -27.93 4.64
C VAL A 22 -6.18 -29.02 5.09
N GLU A 23 -5.87 -29.97 4.20
CA GLU A 23 -5.06 -31.16 4.54
C GLU A 23 -3.69 -31.14 3.85
N THR A 24 -3.54 -30.39 2.76
CA THR A 24 -2.31 -30.36 1.97
C THR A 24 -1.85 -28.94 1.63
N GLU A 25 -0.54 -28.78 1.38
CA GLU A 25 0.04 -27.55 0.80
C GLU A 25 -0.72 -27.12 -0.47
N ARG A 26 -1.08 -28.08 -1.32
CA ARG A 26 -1.81 -27.85 -2.57
C ARG A 26 -3.18 -27.22 -2.32
N ASP A 27 -3.88 -27.61 -1.26
CA ASP A 27 -5.18 -27.03 -0.91
C ASP A 27 -5.03 -25.57 -0.46
N ILE A 28 -4.00 -25.27 0.35
CA ILE A 28 -3.67 -23.90 0.75
C ILE A 28 -3.39 -23.04 -0.48
N LEU A 29 -2.54 -23.53 -1.38
CA LEU A 29 -2.21 -22.85 -2.63
C LEU A 29 -3.47 -22.55 -3.45
N ARG A 30 -4.37 -23.52 -3.64
CA ARG A 30 -5.63 -23.32 -4.36
C ARG A 30 -6.54 -22.26 -3.73
N ILE A 31 -6.52 -22.11 -2.41
CA ILE A 31 -7.28 -21.06 -1.72
C ILE A 31 -6.74 -19.67 -2.08
N PHE A 32 -5.42 -19.49 -2.14
CA PHE A 32 -4.80 -18.23 -2.54
C PHE A 32 -4.91 -17.97 -4.05
N GLU A 33 -4.86 -19.01 -4.88
CA GLU A 33 -5.19 -18.89 -6.31
C GLU A 33 -6.66 -18.46 -6.53
N SER A 34 -7.59 -18.89 -5.67
CA SER A 34 -8.96 -18.37 -5.68
C SER A 34 -9.02 -16.88 -5.35
N ASP A 35 -8.15 -16.37 -4.46
CA ASP A 35 -8.05 -14.92 -4.21
C ASP A 35 -7.57 -14.18 -5.45
N ARG A 36 -6.54 -14.68 -6.14
CA ARG A 36 -6.08 -14.09 -7.42
C ARG A 36 -7.23 -14.00 -8.42
N GLY A 37 -7.97 -15.08 -8.60
CA GLY A 37 -9.13 -15.13 -9.51
C GLY A 37 -10.19 -14.08 -9.15
N ARG A 38 -10.50 -13.90 -7.86
CA ARG A 38 -11.48 -12.89 -7.38
C ARG A 38 -10.99 -11.47 -7.64
N ILE A 39 -9.71 -11.21 -7.44
CA ILE A 39 -9.11 -9.87 -7.56
C ILE A 39 -9.00 -9.47 -9.03
N VAL A 40 -8.34 -10.29 -9.85
CA VAL A 40 -8.11 -10.01 -11.28
C VAL A 40 -9.42 -9.84 -12.04
N ASN A 41 -10.44 -10.65 -11.74
CA ASN A 41 -11.75 -10.54 -12.39
C ASN A 41 -12.67 -9.48 -11.78
N SER A 42 -12.22 -8.73 -10.76
CA SER A 42 -13.03 -7.72 -10.10
C SER A 42 -13.25 -6.50 -11.00
N PRO A 43 -14.49 -5.97 -11.11
CA PRO A 43 -14.71 -4.68 -11.77
C PRO A 43 -14.03 -3.52 -11.03
N ALA A 44 -13.69 -3.66 -9.75
CA ALA A 44 -12.92 -2.65 -9.03
C ALA A 44 -11.49 -2.51 -9.56
N ILE A 45 -10.84 -3.63 -9.94
CA ILE A 45 -9.53 -3.62 -10.59
C ILE A 45 -9.64 -3.07 -12.01
N ARG A 46 -10.62 -3.50 -12.80
CA ARG A 46 -10.82 -2.95 -14.16
C ARG A 46 -11.02 -1.44 -14.17
N ARG A 47 -11.70 -0.87 -13.17
CA ARG A 47 -11.89 0.59 -13.03
C ARG A 47 -10.58 1.36 -12.86
N LEU A 48 -9.50 0.73 -12.39
CA LEU A 48 -8.20 1.40 -12.25
C LEU A 48 -7.64 1.87 -13.59
N GLN A 49 -8.01 1.26 -14.71
CA GLN A 49 -7.59 1.70 -16.04
C GLN A 49 -8.14 3.08 -16.43
N GLN A 50 -9.19 3.55 -15.75
CA GLN A 50 -9.79 4.87 -15.95
C GLN A 50 -9.54 5.79 -14.74
N LYS A 51 -8.72 5.36 -13.77
CA LYS A 51 -8.25 6.23 -12.69
C LYS A 51 -6.87 6.76 -13.04
N THR A 52 -6.76 8.07 -12.97
CA THR A 52 -5.50 8.79 -13.18
C THR A 52 -4.43 8.38 -12.18
N GLN A 53 -3.24 8.19 -12.74
CA GLN A 53 -1.95 8.16 -12.05
C GLN A 53 -1.18 9.40 -12.51
N VAL A 54 -0.94 10.37 -11.62
CA VAL A 54 -0.28 11.66 -11.90
C VAL A 54 -0.98 12.55 -12.96
N PHE A 55 -1.10 12.11 -14.22
CA PHE A 55 -1.64 12.86 -15.35
C PHE A 55 -3.16 12.68 -15.53
N PRO A 56 -3.98 13.72 -15.24
CA PRO A 56 -5.43 13.61 -15.30
C PRO A 56 -5.98 13.50 -16.72
N LEU A 57 -6.97 12.62 -16.90
CA LEU A 57 -7.78 12.49 -18.13
C LEU A 57 -6.94 12.30 -19.41
N GLU A 58 -5.85 11.56 -19.32
CA GLU A 58 -4.91 11.37 -20.42
C GLU A 58 -5.50 10.50 -21.54
N ARG A 59 -5.26 10.90 -22.80
CA ARG A 59 -5.66 10.15 -24.00
C ARG A 59 -4.52 9.30 -24.55
N ASN A 60 -3.27 9.64 -24.22
CA ASN A 60 -2.10 8.84 -24.59
C ASN A 60 -2.05 7.56 -23.74
N ALA A 61 -2.23 6.40 -24.39
CA ALA A 61 -2.15 5.11 -23.73
C ALA A 61 -0.73 4.72 -23.29
N ALA A 62 0.31 5.45 -23.73
CA ALA A 62 1.68 5.27 -23.26
C ALA A 62 1.88 5.75 -21.81
N VAL A 63 1.04 6.69 -21.34
CA VAL A 63 1.09 7.21 -19.97
C VAL A 63 0.39 6.25 -19.02
N ARG A 64 0.95 6.04 -17.83
CA ARG A 64 0.39 5.08 -16.88
C ARG A 64 -0.99 5.53 -16.38
N THR A 65 -1.84 4.54 -16.17
CA THR A 65 -3.05 4.61 -15.35
C THR A 65 -2.76 3.96 -14.00
N ARG A 66 -3.68 4.05 -13.03
CA ARG A 66 -3.51 3.30 -11.77
C ARG A 66 -3.42 1.80 -11.99
N LEU A 67 -4.04 1.26 -13.05
CA LEU A 67 -3.95 -0.17 -13.34
C LEU A 67 -2.56 -0.56 -13.80
N THR A 68 -1.98 0.16 -14.76
CA THR A 68 -0.66 -0.16 -15.30
C THR A 68 0.44 0.07 -14.26
N HIS A 69 0.33 1.15 -13.45
CA HIS A 69 1.19 1.34 -12.27
C HIS A 69 1.08 0.15 -11.31
N SER A 70 -0.13 -0.27 -10.94
CA SER A 70 -0.33 -1.39 -10.02
C SER A 70 0.22 -2.73 -10.56
N LEU A 71 0.27 -2.91 -11.89
CA LEU A 71 0.91 -4.06 -12.53
C LEU A 71 2.45 -3.98 -12.45
N GLU A 72 3.03 -2.80 -12.60
CA GLU A 72 4.47 -2.58 -12.40
C GLU A 72 4.85 -2.83 -10.93
N VAL A 73 4.10 -2.28 -9.97
CA VAL A 73 4.26 -2.52 -8.53
C VAL A 73 4.13 -4.01 -8.20
N GLN A 74 3.17 -4.70 -8.82
CA GLN A 74 3.01 -6.15 -8.66
C GLN A 74 4.27 -6.93 -9.06
N GLN A 75 4.91 -6.56 -10.17
CA GLN A 75 6.13 -7.22 -10.62
C GLN A 75 7.31 -6.93 -9.69
N VAL A 76 7.43 -5.71 -9.16
CA VAL A 76 8.46 -5.37 -8.15
C VAL A 76 8.22 -6.13 -6.84
N GLY A 77 6.97 -6.19 -6.37
CA GLY A 77 6.59 -6.95 -5.17
C GLY A 77 6.89 -8.43 -5.31
N ARG A 78 6.60 -9.02 -6.48
CA ARG A 78 7.00 -10.40 -6.83
C ARG A 78 8.51 -10.58 -6.70
N TYR A 79 9.29 -9.64 -7.23
CA TYR A 79 10.75 -9.74 -7.19
C TYR A 79 11.29 -9.65 -5.75
N ILE A 80 10.82 -8.70 -4.94
CA ILE A 80 11.22 -8.59 -3.52
C ILE A 80 10.82 -9.86 -2.75
N ALA A 81 9.60 -10.36 -2.95
CA ALA A 81 9.15 -11.58 -2.28
C ALA A 81 10.03 -12.79 -2.63
N LYS A 82 10.35 -12.98 -3.91
CA LYS A 82 11.27 -14.05 -4.35
C LYS A 82 12.67 -13.90 -3.77
N GLU A 83 13.20 -12.68 -3.72
CA GLU A 83 14.52 -12.39 -3.16
C GLU A 83 14.56 -12.68 -1.64
N VAL A 84 13.50 -12.31 -0.90
CA VAL A 84 13.35 -12.66 0.52
C VAL A 84 13.35 -14.18 0.71
N LEU A 85 12.52 -14.91 -0.05
CA LEU A 85 12.43 -16.37 0.05
C LEU A 85 13.75 -17.06 -0.33
N SER A 86 14.45 -16.59 -1.37
CA SER A 86 15.76 -17.13 -1.78
C SER A 86 16.80 -16.97 -0.67
N ARG A 87 16.90 -15.76 -0.09
CA ARG A 87 17.85 -15.48 1.00
C ARG A 87 17.54 -16.29 2.25
N LEU A 88 16.27 -16.40 2.64
CA LEU A 88 15.87 -17.24 3.77
C LEU A 88 16.18 -18.72 3.51
N LYS A 89 16.05 -19.19 2.27
CA LYS A 89 16.42 -20.55 1.87
C LYS A 89 17.92 -20.79 1.98
N GLU A 90 18.74 -19.86 1.48
CA GLU A 90 20.20 -19.90 1.59
C GLU A 90 20.66 -19.92 3.06
N GLN A 91 19.96 -19.18 3.92
CA GLN A 91 20.20 -19.15 5.37
C GLN A 91 19.58 -20.35 6.14
N ARG A 92 18.87 -21.25 5.45
CA ARG A 92 18.14 -22.40 6.04
C ARG A 92 17.06 -22.00 7.06
N LEU A 93 16.47 -20.82 6.89
CA LEU A 93 15.45 -20.25 7.78
C LEU A 93 14.01 -20.46 7.29
N LEU A 94 13.79 -20.98 6.06
CA LEU A 94 12.44 -21.20 5.54
C LEU A 94 11.63 -22.17 6.42
N GLU A 95 12.19 -23.32 6.77
CA GLU A 95 11.54 -24.29 7.65
C GLU A 95 11.35 -23.72 9.06
N GLU A 96 12.38 -23.07 9.61
CA GLU A 96 12.35 -22.47 10.96
C GLU A 96 11.19 -21.47 11.11
N TYR A 97 10.99 -20.63 10.09
CA TYR A 97 9.93 -19.61 10.06
C TYR A 97 8.59 -20.12 9.50
N GLY A 98 8.46 -21.43 9.25
CA GLY A 98 7.22 -22.05 8.78
C GLY A 98 6.81 -21.62 7.38
N LEU A 99 7.77 -21.26 6.52
CA LEU A 99 7.54 -20.77 5.16
C LEU A 99 7.71 -21.82 4.07
N GLU A 100 8.30 -22.98 4.35
CA GLU A 100 8.61 -24.03 3.34
C GLU A 100 7.38 -24.38 2.47
N GLU A 101 6.24 -24.67 3.12
CA GLU A 101 4.95 -24.99 2.45
C GLU A 101 4.09 -23.75 2.15
N LEU A 102 4.61 -22.54 2.39
CA LEU A 102 3.88 -21.28 2.23
C LEU A 102 4.57 -20.32 1.26
N THR A 103 5.58 -20.77 0.53
CA THR A 103 6.31 -19.95 -0.47
C THR A 103 5.38 -19.39 -1.56
N GLY A 104 4.50 -20.23 -2.12
CA GLY A 104 3.50 -19.82 -3.11
C GLY A 104 2.49 -18.79 -2.55
N PRO A 105 1.81 -19.08 -1.44
CA PRO A 105 0.98 -18.11 -0.73
C PRO A 105 1.68 -16.78 -0.38
N PHE A 106 2.92 -16.81 0.09
CA PHE A 106 3.70 -15.63 0.44
C PHE A 106 3.87 -14.71 -0.78
N GLU A 107 4.32 -15.26 -1.90
CA GLU A 107 4.47 -14.54 -3.17
C GLU A 107 3.11 -14.00 -3.67
N SER A 108 2.09 -14.86 -3.70
CA SER A 108 0.77 -14.51 -4.24
C SER A 108 0.06 -13.41 -3.45
N VAL A 109 0.15 -13.43 -2.11
CA VAL A 109 -0.44 -12.39 -1.25
C VAL A 109 0.19 -11.03 -1.52
N VAL A 110 1.52 -10.98 -1.65
CA VAL A 110 2.25 -9.74 -1.98
C VAL A 110 1.83 -9.22 -3.35
N GLU A 111 1.88 -10.07 -4.39
CA GLU A 111 1.49 -9.69 -5.75
C GLU A 111 0.07 -9.12 -5.82
N MET A 112 -0.87 -9.78 -5.14
CA MET A 112 -2.27 -9.37 -5.13
C MET A 112 -2.51 -8.11 -4.29
N ALA A 113 -1.77 -7.93 -3.19
CA ALA A 113 -1.84 -6.70 -2.42
C ALA A 113 -1.28 -5.51 -3.22
N CYS A 114 -0.20 -5.72 -3.97
CA CYS A 114 0.34 -4.73 -4.91
C CYS A 114 -0.70 -4.32 -5.95
N LEU A 115 -1.45 -5.26 -6.53
CA LEU A 115 -2.52 -4.93 -7.48
C LEU A 115 -3.69 -4.16 -6.85
N MET A 116 -3.92 -4.33 -5.54
CA MET A 116 -5.04 -3.74 -4.80
C MET A 116 -4.71 -2.47 -4.03
N HIS A 117 -3.43 -2.08 -3.88
CA HIS A 117 -3.03 -0.98 -2.99
C HIS A 117 -3.81 0.31 -3.29
N ASP A 118 -4.11 0.53 -4.57
CA ASP A 118 -4.78 1.73 -5.06
C ASP A 118 -6.30 1.59 -5.30
N ILE A 119 -6.88 0.43 -4.95
CA ILE A 119 -8.26 0.08 -5.30
C ILE A 119 -9.30 1.06 -4.72
N GLY A 120 -9.02 1.60 -3.53
CA GLY A 120 -9.90 2.48 -2.78
C GLY A 120 -9.78 3.97 -3.11
N ASN A 121 -8.79 4.39 -3.91
CA ASN A 121 -8.61 5.81 -4.24
C ASN A 121 -9.85 6.41 -4.91
N PRO A 122 -10.22 7.66 -4.58
CA PRO A 122 -11.34 8.34 -5.22
C PRO A 122 -10.96 8.78 -6.64
N PRO A 123 -11.92 9.28 -7.43
CA PRO A 123 -11.60 10.05 -8.63
C PRO A 123 -10.61 11.17 -8.30
N PHE A 124 -9.67 11.45 -9.22
CA PHE A 124 -8.63 12.49 -9.05
C PHE A 124 -7.68 12.32 -7.84
N GLY A 125 -7.59 11.12 -7.25
CA GLY A 125 -6.61 10.83 -6.20
C GLY A 125 -6.71 11.80 -5.01
N HIS A 126 -5.57 12.39 -4.61
CA HIS A 126 -5.51 13.30 -3.46
C HIS A 126 -6.42 14.53 -3.58
N PHE A 127 -6.67 15.04 -4.78
CA PHE A 127 -7.63 16.12 -4.97
C PHE A 127 -9.07 15.67 -4.67
N GLY A 128 -9.41 14.42 -5.02
CA GLY A 128 -10.68 13.82 -4.64
C GLY A 128 -10.81 13.62 -3.13
N GLU A 129 -9.74 13.17 -2.48
CA GLU A 129 -9.70 13.04 -1.01
C GLU A 129 -9.91 14.40 -0.33
N ALA A 130 -9.17 15.42 -0.78
CA ALA A 130 -9.28 16.78 -0.25
C ALA A 130 -10.71 17.34 -0.42
N ALA A 131 -11.28 17.22 -1.63
CA ALA A 131 -12.63 17.71 -1.91
C ALA A 131 -13.70 17.05 -1.02
N ILE A 132 -13.63 15.72 -0.82
CA ILE A 132 -14.54 15.00 0.08
C ILE A 132 -14.38 15.51 1.51
N ASN A 133 -13.15 15.54 2.01
CA ASN A 133 -12.85 15.91 3.39
C ASN A 133 -13.25 17.35 3.70
N ASP A 134 -12.91 18.30 2.82
CA ASP A 134 -13.20 19.71 3.04
C ASP A 134 -14.71 20.00 2.98
N TRP A 135 -15.43 19.33 2.07
CA TRP A 135 -16.90 19.43 2.02
C TRP A 135 -17.55 18.91 3.31
N PHE A 136 -17.13 17.75 3.82
CA PHE A 136 -17.65 17.22 5.09
C PHE A 136 -17.25 18.07 6.29
N ARG A 137 -16.02 18.63 6.32
CA ARG A 137 -15.56 19.51 7.40
C ARG A 137 -16.39 20.78 7.52
N GLN A 138 -16.77 21.39 6.40
CA GLN A 138 -17.63 22.58 6.39
C GLN A 138 -19.01 22.30 7.01
N ARG A 139 -19.56 21.10 6.80
CA ARG A 139 -20.88 20.73 7.33
C ARG A 139 -20.86 20.20 8.75
N LEU A 140 -19.81 19.47 9.12
CA LEU A 140 -19.76 18.71 10.37
C LEU A 140 -18.91 19.36 11.45
N ALA A 141 -18.02 20.30 11.09
CA ALA A 141 -17.12 21.01 11.98
C ALA A 141 -16.51 20.11 13.06
N PRO A 142 -15.69 19.09 12.68
CA PRO A 142 -15.17 18.11 13.64
C PRO A 142 -14.31 18.75 14.75
N GLY A 143 -13.69 19.91 14.48
CA GLY A 143 -12.95 20.69 15.47
C GLY A 143 -13.79 21.13 16.67
N ASP A 144 -15.08 21.42 16.48
CA ASP A 144 -16.00 21.83 17.55
C ASP A 144 -16.34 20.67 18.48
N ALA A 145 -16.09 19.44 18.05
CA ALA A 145 -16.37 18.24 18.82
C ALA A 145 -15.19 17.79 19.71
N LEU A 146 -14.01 18.44 19.62
CA LEU A 146 -12.82 18.06 20.38
C LEU A 146 -12.96 18.32 21.89
N GLY A 147 -13.77 19.31 22.28
CA GLY A 147 -13.96 19.75 23.66
C GLY A 147 -15.30 19.34 24.28
N GLN A 148 -15.74 20.14 25.25
CA GLN A 148 -17.09 20.09 25.81
C GLN A 148 -18.13 20.60 24.80
N PRO A 149 -19.43 20.26 24.96
CA PRO A 149 -20.49 20.82 24.11
C PRO A 149 -20.42 22.35 24.04
N LEU A 150 -20.49 22.89 22.83
CA LEU A 150 -20.47 24.34 22.58
C LEU A 150 -21.90 24.84 22.35
N ILE A 151 -22.19 26.05 22.83
CA ILE A 151 -23.48 26.73 22.57
C ILE A 151 -23.63 27.01 21.07
N ASP A 152 -22.52 27.34 20.41
CA ASP A 152 -22.41 27.69 18.99
C ASP A 152 -21.75 26.59 18.14
N ASP A 153 -22.07 25.31 18.44
CA ASP A 153 -21.61 24.16 17.63
C ASP A 153 -22.01 24.32 16.15
N ARG A 154 -21.01 24.49 15.28
CA ARG A 154 -21.18 24.85 13.86
C ARG A 154 -21.68 23.69 12.99
N CYS A 155 -21.84 22.49 13.55
CA CYS A 155 -22.36 21.36 12.79
C CYS A 155 -23.78 21.62 12.28
N GLU A 156 -23.98 21.42 10.98
CA GLU A 156 -25.27 21.56 10.32
C GLU A 156 -26.24 20.42 10.67
N VAL A 157 -25.71 19.26 11.07
CA VAL A 157 -26.52 18.06 11.38
C VAL A 157 -26.91 18.06 12.84
N GLN A 158 -28.17 18.40 13.13
CA GLN A 158 -28.69 18.51 14.50
C GLN A 158 -28.41 17.26 15.36
N ALA A 159 -28.61 16.06 14.82
CA ALA A 159 -28.38 14.82 15.56
C ALA A 159 -26.91 14.59 15.95
N LEU A 160 -25.98 15.25 15.26
CA LEU A 160 -24.55 15.16 15.53
C LEU A 160 -24.03 16.30 16.43
N ARG A 161 -24.86 17.29 16.82
CA ARG A 161 -24.52 18.32 17.81
C ARG A 161 -24.24 17.74 19.17
N LEU A 162 -23.17 18.22 19.82
CA LEU A 162 -22.89 17.80 21.18
C LEU A 162 -23.93 18.42 22.13
N HIS A 163 -24.38 17.65 23.12
CA HIS A 163 -25.38 18.09 24.08
C HIS A 163 -24.87 17.95 25.52
N ASP A 164 -25.17 18.93 26.35
CA ASP A 164 -24.85 18.87 27.78
C ASP A 164 -25.55 17.68 28.46
N GLY A 165 -24.83 17.02 29.36
CA GLY A 165 -25.33 15.84 30.09
C GLY A 165 -25.29 14.52 29.33
N GLU A 166 -24.93 14.50 28.03
CA GLU A 166 -24.89 13.26 27.23
C GLU A 166 -23.47 12.71 27.03
N THR A 167 -22.98 11.83 27.90
CA THR A 167 -21.60 11.32 27.77
C THR A 167 -21.41 10.36 26.60
N SER A 168 -22.20 9.28 26.52
CA SER A 168 -22.01 8.20 25.55
C SER A 168 -22.36 8.59 24.12
N LEU A 169 -23.47 9.30 23.93
CA LEU A 169 -23.87 9.81 22.61
C LEU A 169 -22.90 10.85 22.10
N ASN A 170 -22.39 11.76 22.95
CA ASN A 170 -21.35 12.70 22.52
C ASN A 170 -20.06 11.99 22.09
N ALA A 171 -19.65 10.90 22.77
CA ALA A 171 -18.51 10.11 22.31
C ALA A 171 -18.72 9.53 20.90
N LEU A 172 -19.94 9.04 20.59
CA LEU A 172 -20.27 8.59 19.24
C LEU A 172 -20.28 9.74 18.23
N ARG A 173 -20.89 10.88 18.56
CA ARG A 173 -20.93 12.07 17.69
C ARG A 173 -19.52 12.55 17.33
N ARG A 174 -18.60 12.58 18.30
CA ARG A 174 -17.18 12.89 18.08
C ARG A 174 -16.56 11.94 17.06
N LYS A 175 -16.73 10.63 17.26
CA LYS A 175 -16.19 9.63 16.34
C LYS A 175 -16.76 9.80 14.93
N VAL A 176 -18.08 9.92 14.80
CA VAL A 176 -18.77 10.02 13.50
C VAL A 176 -18.34 11.26 12.73
N ARG A 177 -18.28 12.44 13.39
CA ARG A 177 -17.82 13.66 12.72
C ARG A 177 -16.38 13.54 12.24
N GLN A 178 -15.48 13.03 13.08
CA GLN A 178 -14.08 12.90 12.73
C GLN A 178 -13.86 11.88 11.59
N ASP A 179 -14.53 10.73 11.65
CA ASP A 179 -14.47 9.67 10.64
C ASP A 179 -14.89 10.16 9.25
N LEU A 180 -16.06 10.79 9.16
CA LEU A 180 -16.61 11.31 7.90
C LEU A 180 -15.77 12.44 7.27
N CYS A 181 -14.96 13.12 8.08
CA CYS A 181 -14.05 14.19 7.64
C CYS A 181 -12.61 13.68 7.36
N SER A 182 -12.40 12.36 7.40
CA SER A 182 -11.09 11.71 7.29
C SER A 182 -11.10 10.58 6.25
N PHE A 183 -11.72 10.83 5.10
CA PHE A 183 -11.66 9.96 3.94
C PHE A 183 -10.22 9.77 3.47
N GLU A 184 -9.86 8.52 3.19
CA GLU A 184 -8.53 8.09 2.75
C GLU A 184 -8.67 6.86 1.85
N GLY A 185 -7.93 6.82 0.73
CA GLY A 185 -7.99 5.72 -0.24
C GLY A 185 -7.70 4.34 0.36
N ASN A 186 -6.77 4.26 1.33
CA ASN A 186 -6.42 3.02 2.02
C ASN A 186 -7.60 2.48 2.87
N ALA A 187 -8.19 3.34 3.70
CA ALA A 187 -9.38 3.01 4.49
C ALA A 187 -10.57 2.61 3.60
N GLN A 188 -10.76 3.32 2.49
CA GLN A 188 -11.74 2.99 1.49
C GLN A 188 -11.46 1.66 0.78
N GLY A 189 -10.20 1.25 0.65
CA GLY A 189 -9.80 -0.05 0.12
C GLY A 189 -10.35 -1.20 0.96
N ILE A 190 -10.20 -1.14 2.29
CA ILE A 190 -10.73 -2.14 3.23
C ILE A 190 -12.26 -2.20 3.14
N ARG A 191 -12.93 -1.05 3.20
CA ARG A 191 -14.38 -0.93 3.02
C ARG A 191 -14.86 -1.52 1.70
N LEU A 192 -14.11 -1.26 0.63
CA LEU A 192 -14.46 -1.72 -0.71
C LEU A 192 -14.39 -3.24 -0.82
N VAL A 193 -13.27 -3.87 -0.44
CA VAL A 193 -13.11 -5.32 -0.61
C VAL A 193 -14.03 -6.14 0.29
N HIS A 194 -14.34 -5.62 1.48
CA HIS A 194 -15.18 -6.30 2.46
C HIS A 194 -16.66 -5.98 2.31
N THR A 195 -17.05 -4.72 2.52
CA THR A 195 -18.44 -4.32 2.71
C THR A 195 -19.17 -4.15 1.38
N LEU A 196 -18.53 -3.44 0.43
CA LEU A 196 -19.16 -3.06 -0.84
C LEU A 196 -19.09 -4.17 -1.88
N MET A 197 -17.90 -4.72 -2.13
CA MET A 197 -17.67 -5.74 -3.15
C MET A 197 -17.89 -7.17 -2.65
N ARG A 198 -17.88 -7.37 -1.33
CA ARG A 198 -18.04 -8.68 -0.67
C ARG A 198 -17.16 -9.77 -1.29
N MET A 199 -15.89 -9.43 -1.59
CA MET A 199 -14.96 -10.32 -2.30
C MET A 199 -14.64 -11.59 -1.51
N ASN A 200 -14.79 -11.52 -0.18
CA ASN A 200 -14.60 -12.63 0.77
C ASN A 200 -13.21 -13.27 0.64
N LEU A 201 -12.18 -12.45 0.53
CA LEU A 201 -10.77 -12.86 0.43
C LEU A 201 -10.29 -13.54 1.72
N THR A 202 -9.13 -14.20 1.66
CA THR A 202 -8.45 -14.72 2.85
C THR A 202 -8.07 -13.60 3.81
N TRP A 203 -7.95 -13.91 5.11
CA TRP A 203 -7.53 -12.92 6.10
C TRP A 203 -6.15 -12.35 5.79
N ALA A 204 -5.20 -13.18 5.37
CA ALA A 204 -3.86 -12.72 4.99
C ALA A 204 -3.91 -11.72 3.82
N GLN A 205 -4.74 -11.98 2.82
CA GLN A 205 -4.88 -11.10 1.67
C GLN A 205 -5.42 -9.72 2.04
N VAL A 206 -6.42 -9.65 2.93
CA VAL A 206 -6.98 -8.37 3.40
C VAL A 206 -6.03 -7.68 4.38
N GLY A 207 -5.32 -8.42 5.22
CA GLY A 207 -4.29 -7.87 6.10
C GLY A 207 -3.18 -7.16 5.31
N CYS A 208 -2.78 -7.73 4.18
CA CYS A 208 -1.69 -7.19 3.36
C CYS A 208 -2.02 -5.85 2.67
N ILE A 209 -3.30 -5.49 2.52
CA ILE A 209 -3.71 -4.17 1.99
C ILE A 209 -4.03 -3.16 3.10
N LEU A 210 -3.98 -3.55 4.38
CA LEU A 210 -4.09 -2.62 5.50
C LEU A 210 -2.74 -1.89 5.70
N LYS A 211 -2.49 -0.87 4.86
CA LYS A 211 -1.23 -0.11 4.80
C LYS A 211 -0.98 0.72 6.06
N TYR A 212 -2.02 1.30 6.63
CA TYR A 212 -1.98 2.11 7.84
C TYR A 212 -2.93 1.55 8.89
N THR A 213 -2.74 1.95 10.14
CA THR A 213 -3.45 1.35 11.28
C THR A 213 -4.17 2.36 12.17
N ARG A 214 -4.09 3.66 11.84
CA ARG A 214 -4.87 4.70 12.52
C ARG A 214 -6.36 4.55 12.16
N PRO A 215 -7.27 4.52 13.14
CA PRO A 215 -8.69 4.67 12.86
C PRO A 215 -9.01 6.04 12.28
N ALA A 216 -9.92 6.16 11.31
CA ALA A 216 -10.27 7.46 10.72
C ALA A 216 -10.90 8.44 11.72
N TRP A 217 -11.50 7.94 12.82
CA TRP A 217 -12.04 8.77 13.90
C TRP A 217 -11.00 9.18 14.97
N TRP A 218 -9.71 8.88 14.77
CA TRP A 218 -8.66 9.22 15.72
C TRP A 218 -8.44 10.74 15.76
N SER A 219 -8.56 11.34 16.95
CA SER A 219 -8.43 12.79 17.17
C SER A 219 -7.32 13.17 18.15
N GLU A 220 -6.65 12.19 18.76
CA GLU A 220 -5.57 12.40 19.73
C GLU A 220 -4.21 12.44 19.03
N GLU A 221 -3.17 12.83 19.78
CA GLU A 221 -1.80 12.71 19.30
C GLU A 221 -1.45 11.22 19.08
N THR A 222 -0.85 10.91 17.94
CA THR A 222 -0.45 9.53 17.64
C THR A 222 0.73 9.12 18.52
N PRO A 223 0.73 7.92 19.14
CA PRO A 223 1.86 7.45 19.93
C PRO A 223 3.16 7.46 19.12
N ALA A 224 4.26 7.95 19.69
CA ALA A 224 5.55 8.02 19.01
C ALA A 224 6.01 6.66 18.45
N SER A 225 5.71 5.58 19.19
CA SER A 225 6.01 4.19 18.81
C SER A 225 5.30 3.69 17.56
N HIS A 226 4.22 4.36 17.12
CA HIS A 226 3.43 3.97 15.95
C HIS A 226 3.21 5.14 14.99
N SER A 227 3.95 6.24 15.14
CA SER A 227 3.76 7.48 14.37
C SER A 227 3.77 7.23 12.85
N TYR A 228 4.63 6.34 12.38
CA TYR A 228 4.68 5.92 10.98
C TYR A 228 3.46 5.07 10.57
N LEU A 229 3.13 4.04 11.35
CA LEU A 229 2.01 3.14 11.10
C LEU A 229 0.64 3.85 11.17
N MET A 230 0.56 4.89 12.00
CA MET A 230 -0.61 5.72 12.21
C MET A 230 -0.58 7.03 11.40
N LYS A 231 0.33 7.16 10.42
CA LYS A 231 0.48 8.38 9.60
C LYS A 231 -0.81 8.81 8.91
N LYS A 232 -1.59 7.85 8.41
CA LYS A 232 -2.87 8.07 7.70
C LYS A 232 -3.96 7.13 8.22
N PRO A 233 -5.25 7.43 7.98
CA PRO A 233 -6.33 6.51 8.31
C PRO A 233 -6.22 5.19 7.54
N GLY A 234 -6.28 4.07 8.27
CA GLY A 234 -6.24 2.73 7.70
C GLY A 234 -7.61 2.09 7.50
N TYR A 235 -8.61 2.54 8.25
CA TYR A 235 -9.98 1.99 8.25
C TYR A 235 -10.96 2.96 8.89
N TYR A 236 -12.23 2.84 8.49
CA TYR A 236 -13.34 3.65 8.99
C TYR A 236 -14.05 3.02 10.18
N LEU A 237 -14.85 3.83 10.88
CA LEU A 237 -15.71 3.40 11.99
C LEU A 237 -16.65 2.27 11.56
N ALA A 238 -17.15 2.33 10.33
CA ALA A 238 -18.00 1.29 9.75
C ALA A 238 -17.30 -0.07 9.60
N GLU A 239 -15.97 -0.10 9.60
CA GLU A 239 -15.16 -1.32 9.51
C GLU A 239 -14.43 -1.67 10.83
N GLU A 240 -14.72 -0.97 11.94
CA GLU A 240 -14.07 -1.19 13.25
C GLU A 240 -14.14 -2.66 13.69
N GLU A 241 -15.34 -3.26 13.67
CA GLU A 241 -15.54 -4.66 14.05
C GLU A 241 -14.82 -5.64 13.10
N TYR A 242 -14.83 -5.34 11.80
CA TYR A 242 -14.17 -6.17 10.80
C TYR A 242 -12.66 -6.17 11.00
N VAL A 243 -12.06 -5.00 11.25
CA VAL A 243 -10.63 -4.87 11.51
C VAL A 243 -10.27 -5.46 12.87
N ALA A 244 -11.12 -5.34 13.89
CA ALA A 244 -10.91 -6.01 15.18
C ALA A 244 -10.85 -7.54 15.01
N ARG A 245 -11.74 -8.11 14.19
CA ARG A 245 -11.68 -9.53 13.86
C ARG A 245 -10.46 -9.90 13.01
N LEU A 246 -10.12 -9.09 12.01
CA LEU A 246 -8.93 -9.28 11.17
C LEU A 246 -7.66 -9.34 12.03
N ARG A 247 -7.53 -8.42 13.00
CA ARG A 247 -6.41 -8.44 13.96
C ARG A 247 -6.35 -9.75 14.74
N LYS A 248 -7.48 -10.24 15.25
CA LYS A 248 -7.55 -11.52 15.96
C LYS A 248 -7.14 -12.70 15.06
N GLU A 249 -7.61 -12.74 13.82
CA GLU A 249 -7.34 -13.83 12.87
C GLU A 249 -5.88 -13.82 12.36
N LEU A 250 -5.19 -12.68 12.44
CA LEU A 250 -3.80 -12.50 12.02
C LEU A 250 -2.83 -12.31 13.18
N ASP A 251 -3.29 -12.47 14.43
CA ASP A 251 -2.50 -12.27 15.64
C ASP A 251 -1.79 -10.90 15.67
N LEU A 252 -2.50 -9.83 15.31
CA LEU A 252 -1.98 -8.46 15.29
C LEU A 252 -2.38 -7.71 16.56
N ALA A 253 -1.40 -7.12 17.23
CA ALA A 253 -1.65 -6.18 18.31
C ALA A 253 -2.39 -4.92 17.79
N PRO A 254 -3.04 -4.13 18.67
CA PRO A 254 -3.62 -2.85 18.29
C PRO A 254 -2.58 -1.97 17.58
N TYR A 255 -2.99 -1.38 16.45
CA TYR A 255 -2.17 -0.51 15.61
C TYR A 255 -0.97 -1.15 14.92
N ASN A 256 -0.78 -2.47 15.03
CA ASN A 256 0.26 -3.18 14.30
C ASN A 256 -0.17 -3.56 12.88
N ARG A 257 0.82 -3.63 11.99
CA ARG A 257 0.65 -3.89 10.56
C ARG A 257 0.97 -5.33 10.19
N PHE A 258 0.33 -5.83 9.13
CA PHE A 258 0.62 -7.17 8.63
C PHE A 258 2.04 -7.25 8.02
N PRO A 259 2.80 -8.33 8.25
CA PRO A 259 4.21 -8.40 7.84
C PRO A 259 4.46 -8.22 6.34
N LEU A 260 3.60 -8.78 5.48
CA LEU A 260 3.83 -8.70 4.02
C LEU A 260 3.48 -7.32 3.44
N THR A 261 2.78 -6.47 4.19
CA THR A 261 2.48 -5.10 3.78
C THR A 261 3.76 -4.28 3.58
N TRP A 262 4.82 -4.57 4.35
CA TRP A 262 6.13 -3.92 4.20
C TRP A 262 6.78 -4.20 2.84
N ILE A 263 6.56 -5.39 2.28
CA ILE A 263 7.06 -5.75 0.94
C ILE A 263 6.27 -5.00 -0.14
N MET A 264 4.94 -4.98 -0.01
CA MET A 264 4.07 -4.24 -0.92
C MET A 264 4.38 -2.75 -0.92
N GLU A 265 4.58 -2.14 0.25
CA GLU A 265 4.92 -0.73 0.39
C GLU A 265 6.30 -0.41 -0.23
N ALA A 266 7.31 -1.23 -0.01
CA ALA A 266 8.62 -1.05 -0.65
C ALA A 266 8.52 -1.18 -2.19
N ALA A 267 7.69 -2.09 -2.70
CA ALA A 267 7.45 -2.23 -4.14
C ALA A 267 6.79 -1.00 -4.74
N ASP A 268 5.82 -0.43 -4.02
CA ASP A 268 5.11 0.79 -4.39
C ASP A 268 6.10 1.96 -4.50
N ASP A 269 6.86 2.21 -3.44
CA ASP A 269 7.86 3.29 -3.37
C ASP A 269 8.91 3.18 -4.49
N ILE A 270 9.43 1.98 -4.78
CA ILE A 270 10.43 1.77 -5.84
C ILE A 270 9.86 2.05 -7.23
N SER A 271 8.60 1.67 -7.48
CA SER A 271 7.98 1.80 -8.80
C SER A 271 7.65 3.26 -9.13
N TYR A 272 7.18 4.02 -8.13
CA TYR A 272 6.91 5.46 -8.25
C TYR A 272 8.13 6.26 -8.70
N CYS A 273 9.34 5.91 -8.24
CA CYS A 273 10.55 6.68 -8.52
C CYS A 273 10.95 6.78 -9.99
N VAL A 274 10.51 5.85 -10.85
CA VAL A 274 10.95 5.77 -12.26
C VAL A 274 9.81 6.06 -13.23
N ALA A 275 8.61 5.51 -12.97
CA ALA A 275 7.48 5.59 -13.91
C ALA A 275 7.02 7.03 -14.18
N ASP A 276 6.94 7.87 -13.14
CA ASP A 276 6.45 9.25 -13.28
C ASP A 276 7.44 10.13 -14.07
N LEU A 277 8.74 9.85 -13.96
CA LEU A 277 9.79 10.54 -14.74
C LEU A 277 9.76 10.12 -16.21
N GLU A 278 9.50 8.84 -16.47
CA GLU A 278 9.32 8.30 -17.83
C GLU A 278 8.11 8.91 -18.51
N ASP A 279 6.98 8.98 -17.80
CA ASP A 279 5.76 9.61 -18.32
C ASP A 279 5.96 11.12 -18.54
N ALA A 280 6.76 11.80 -17.71
CA ALA A 280 7.08 13.22 -17.90
C ALA A 280 7.89 13.49 -19.18
N VAL A 281 8.82 12.60 -19.54
CA VAL A 281 9.57 12.67 -20.81
C VAL A 281 8.65 12.37 -21.99
N GLU A 282 7.82 11.33 -21.90
CA GLU A 282 6.80 11.01 -22.93
C GLU A 282 5.84 12.18 -23.15
N LYS A 283 5.48 12.90 -22.08
CA LYS A 283 4.66 14.12 -22.12
C LYS A 283 5.41 15.36 -22.61
N ARG A 284 6.70 15.25 -22.92
CA ARG A 284 7.59 16.33 -23.36
C ARG A 284 7.65 17.50 -22.39
N ILE A 285 7.55 17.24 -21.10
CA ILE A 285 7.78 18.24 -20.06
C ILE A 285 9.27 18.65 -20.08
N PHE A 286 10.14 17.67 -20.29
CA PHE A 286 11.58 17.81 -20.52
C PHE A 286 12.11 16.62 -21.33
N SER A 287 13.27 16.73 -21.95
CA SER A 287 13.96 15.62 -22.62
C SER A 287 14.71 14.72 -21.63
N ALA A 288 15.17 13.54 -22.08
CA ALA A 288 16.02 12.68 -21.26
C ALA A 288 17.35 13.34 -20.85
N ASP A 289 17.97 14.16 -21.72
CA ASP A 289 19.16 14.96 -21.38
C ASP A 289 18.86 15.95 -20.23
N GLN A 290 17.73 16.66 -20.32
CA GLN A 290 17.31 17.60 -19.29
C GLN A 290 17.01 16.89 -17.97
N LEU A 291 16.34 15.74 -18.03
CA LEU A 291 16.08 14.91 -16.85
C LEU A 291 17.39 14.46 -16.17
N TYR A 292 18.36 13.97 -16.94
CA TYR A 292 19.68 13.61 -16.39
C TYR A 292 20.32 14.79 -15.66
N GLN A 293 20.30 15.98 -16.27
CA GLN A 293 20.85 17.17 -15.63
C GLN A 293 20.09 17.55 -14.35
N HIS A 294 18.77 17.49 -14.36
CA HIS A 294 17.96 17.73 -13.15
C HIS A 294 18.28 16.74 -12.03
N LEU A 295 18.45 15.46 -12.35
CA LEU A 295 18.83 14.43 -11.38
C LEU A 295 20.25 14.67 -10.85
N TYR A 296 21.17 15.08 -11.72
CA TYR A 296 22.55 15.42 -11.35
C TYR A 296 22.56 16.59 -10.35
N ASP A 297 21.94 17.71 -10.72
CA ASP A 297 21.90 18.91 -9.89
C ASP A 297 21.18 18.66 -8.55
N ALA A 298 20.09 17.87 -8.55
CA ALA A 298 19.35 17.53 -7.34
C ALA A 298 20.12 16.60 -6.40
N TRP A 299 21.06 15.80 -6.91
CA TRP A 299 21.88 14.89 -6.11
C TRP A 299 23.01 15.62 -5.36
N GLY A 300 23.54 16.70 -5.94
CA GLY A 300 24.52 17.58 -5.32
C GLY A 300 25.96 17.06 -5.36
N SER A 301 26.31 16.02 -4.58
CA SER A 301 27.69 15.52 -4.52
C SER A 301 27.94 14.30 -5.42
N HIS A 302 28.92 14.41 -6.31
CA HIS A 302 29.21 13.40 -7.33
C HIS A 302 30.51 12.67 -7.06
N GLU A 303 30.42 11.60 -6.28
CA GLU A 303 31.54 10.71 -6.02
C GLU A 303 31.56 9.53 -7.00
N LYS A 304 32.76 9.14 -7.44
CA LYS A 304 32.94 7.92 -8.23
C LYS A 304 32.50 6.72 -7.41
N GLY A 305 31.63 5.89 -7.99
CA GLY A 305 31.07 4.73 -7.31
C GLY A 305 29.90 5.05 -6.38
N SER A 306 29.38 6.29 -6.36
CA SER A 306 28.11 6.61 -5.70
C SER A 306 26.93 5.83 -6.30
N LEU A 307 25.80 5.76 -5.59
CA LEU A 307 24.57 5.18 -6.15
C LEU A 307 24.13 5.90 -7.43
N PHE A 308 24.26 7.23 -7.48
CA PHE A 308 23.99 8.02 -8.68
C PHE A 308 24.82 7.53 -9.86
N SER A 309 26.14 7.38 -9.68
CA SER A 309 27.05 6.91 -10.72
C SER A 309 26.70 5.49 -11.19
N GLN A 310 26.43 4.59 -10.24
CA GLN A 310 26.11 3.19 -10.54
C GLN A 310 24.74 3.00 -11.22
N VAL A 311 23.79 3.91 -11.00
CA VAL A 311 22.39 3.74 -11.42
C VAL A 311 22.03 4.69 -12.57
N VAL A 312 22.10 5.99 -12.31
CA VAL A 312 21.61 7.05 -13.22
C VAL A 312 22.65 7.33 -14.31
N GLU A 313 23.89 7.62 -13.91
CA GLU A 313 24.98 7.89 -14.86
C GLU A 313 25.26 6.67 -15.74
N ASN A 314 25.29 5.46 -15.16
CA ASN A 314 25.43 4.24 -15.92
C ASN A 314 24.31 4.04 -16.97
N ALA A 315 23.06 4.38 -16.64
CA ALA A 315 21.95 4.30 -17.59
C ALA A 315 22.09 5.33 -18.71
N TRP A 316 22.55 6.54 -18.36
CA TRP A 316 22.81 7.64 -19.28
C TRP A 316 23.93 7.34 -20.29
N GLU A 317 25.05 6.78 -19.83
CA GLU A 317 26.17 6.42 -20.71
C GLU A 317 25.78 5.29 -21.67
N LYS A 318 25.06 4.27 -21.16
CA LYS A 318 24.63 3.12 -21.96
C LYS A 318 23.64 3.49 -23.06
N SER A 319 22.71 4.43 -22.79
CA SER A 319 21.73 4.85 -23.79
C SER A 319 22.37 5.53 -25.01
N ARG A 320 23.57 6.10 -24.86
CA ARG A 320 24.32 6.80 -25.91
C ARG A 320 25.33 5.92 -26.64
N ALA A 321 25.77 4.82 -26.03
CA ALA A 321 26.80 3.94 -26.58
C ALA A 321 26.26 2.91 -27.60
N ASN A 322 24.95 2.63 -27.60
CA ASN A 322 24.36 1.59 -28.43
C ASN A 322 24.01 2.09 -29.85
N TYR A 323 24.50 1.37 -30.86
CA TYR A 323 24.22 1.60 -32.29
C TYR A 323 22.87 1.01 -32.77
N LEU A 324 22.10 0.37 -31.89
CA LEU A 324 20.83 -0.28 -32.24
C LEU A 324 19.68 0.74 -32.25
N LYS A 325 18.86 0.70 -33.31
CA LYS A 325 17.78 1.63 -33.71
C LYS A 325 16.63 1.91 -32.72
N GLN A 326 16.72 1.52 -31.44
CA GLN A 326 15.76 1.97 -30.42
C GLN A 326 16.05 3.42 -30.02
N SER A 327 15.02 4.18 -29.63
CA SER A 327 15.22 5.56 -29.20
C SER A 327 16.14 5.60 -27.96
N ALA A 328 17.02 6.60 -27.87
CA ALA A 328 17.93 6.74 -26.73
C ALA A 328 17.16 6.91 -25.40
N GLU A 329 15.95 7.46 -25.46
CA GLU A 329 15.05 7.64 -24.31
C GLU A 329 14.55 6.30 -23.76
N ASP A 330 14.08 5.40 -24.64
CA ASP A 330 13.63 4.05 -24.24
C ASP A 330 14.76 3.28 -23.55
N GLN A 331 15.98 3.38 -24.08
CA GLN A 331 17.15 2.71 -23.51
C GLN A 331 17.53 3.30 -22.15
N PHE A 332 17.49 4.63 -22.01
CA PHE A 332 17.76 5.29 -20.74
C PHE A 332 16.82 4.80 -19.65
N PHE A 333 15.51 4.81 -19.88
CA PHE A 333 14.53 4.36 -18.89
C PHE A 333 14.58 2.86 -18.63
N MET A 334 14.85 2.04 -19.64
CA MET A 334 15.07 0.60 -19.46
C MET A 334 16.25 0.35 -18.51
N TYR A 335 17.42 0.96 -18.77
CA TYR A 335 18.59 0.77 -17.90
C TYR A 335 18.42 1.41 -16.53
N LEU A 336 17.79 2.59 -16.44
CA LEU A 336 17.50 3.25 -15.17
C LEU A 336 16.63 2.36 -14.28
N ARG A 337 15.57 1.76 -14.86
CA ARG A 337 14.70 0.81 -14.16
C ARG A 337 15.46 -0.42 -13.70
N VAL A 338 16.21 -1.07 -14.60
CA VAL A 338 16.99 -2.28 -14.28
C VAL A 338 18.03 -2.00 -13.20
N ASN A 339 18.80 -0.92 -13.34
CA ASN A 339 19.84 -0.56 -12.38
C ASN A 339 19.24 -0.24 -11.00
N THR A 340 18.13 0.51 -10.97
CA THR A 340 17.39 0.81 -9.73
C THR A 340 16.93 -0.48 -9.04
N LEU A 341 16.28 -1.39 -9.78
CA LEU A 341 15.80 -2.67 -9.23
C LEU A 341 16.95 -3.52 -8.70
N ASN A 342 18.05 -3.62 -9.43
CA ASN A 342 19.23 -4.41 -9.04
C ASN A 342 19.90 -3.90 -7.75
N LYS A 343 19.65 -2.64 -7.34
CA LYS A 343 20.15 -2.08 -6.08
C LYS A 343 19.10 -2.11 -4.98
N LEU A 344 17.88 -1.68 -5.27
CA LEU A 344 16.84 -1.48 -4.26
C LEU A 344 16.12 -2.76 -3.86
N VAL A 345 15.91 -3.72 -4.76
CA VAL A 345 15.24 -4.99 -4.42
C VAL A 345 16.06 -5.83 -3.44
N PRO A 346 17.37 -6.08 -3.67
CA PRO A 346 18.21 -6.78 -2.69
C PRO A 346 18.31 -6.04 -1.36
N TYR A 347 18.33 -4.70 -1.38
CA TYR A 347 18.33 -3.88 -0.18
C TYR A 347 17.03 -4.03 0.61
N ALA A 348 15.87 -3.92 -0.04
CA ALA A 348 14.56 -4.09 0.58
C ALA A 348 14.39 -5.50 1.17
N ALA A 349 14.78 -6.54 0.43
CA ALA A 349 14.74 -7.91 0.92
C ALA A 349 15.64 -8.14 2.14
N ARG A 350 16.86 -7.57 2.13
CA ARG A 350 17.77 -7.62 3.27
C ARG A 350 17.17 -6.88 4.47
N ARG A 351 16.65 -5.67 4.29
CA ARG A 351 16.00 -4.89 5.35
C ARG A 351 14.81 -5.63 5.97
N PHE A 352 14.02 -6.32 5.15
CA PHE A 352 12.93 -7.16 5.62
C PHE A 352 13.41 -8.30 6.52
N ILE A 353 14.48 -9.00 6.12
CA ILE A 353 15.06 -10.11 6.89
C ILE A 353 15.74 -9.62 8.18
N ASP A 354 16.55 -8.56 8.09
CA ASP A 354 17.30 -8.01 9.23
C ASP A 354 16.37 -7.49 10.34
N ASN A 355 15.18 -7.00 9.97
CA ASN A 355 14.19 -6.45 10.89
C ASN A 355 12.98 -7.38 11.09
N LEU A 356 13.10 -8.65 10.68
CA LEU A 356 11.99 -9.60 10.67
C LEU A 356 11.27 -9.74 12.02
N PRO A 357 11.95 -9.74 13.20
CA PRO A 357 11.24 -9.82 14.48
C PRO A 357 10.23 -8.68 14.69
N ALA A 358 10.59 -7.43 14.35
CA ALA A 358 9.70 -6.27 14.50
C ALA A 358 8.64 -6.21 13.39
N ILE A 359 9.01 -6.60 12.17
CA ILE A 359 8.10 -6.71 11.02
C ILE A 359 7.03 -7.79 11.27
N PHE A 360 7.41 -8.92 11.86
CA PHE A 360 6.52 -10.05 12.15
C PHE A 360 5.49 -9.72 13.23
N THR A 361 5.90 -9.01 14.29
CA THR A 361 4.97 -8.50 15.30
C THR A 361 4.14 -7.35 14.76
N GLY A 362 4.67 -6.60 13.79
CA GLY A 362 3.99 -5.54 13.05
C GLY A 362 4.14 -4.15 13.65
N GLY A 363 5.12 -3.94 14.55
CA GLY A 363 5.31 -2.70 15.32
C GLY A 363 6.60 -1.94 14.99
N LEU A 364 7.12 -2.09 13.77
CA LEU A 364 8.34 -1.38 13.32
C LEU A 364 8.10 0.13 13.14
#